data_AF-J5GTK5-F1
#
_entry.id   AF-J5GTK5-F1
#
_cell.length_a   1.000
_cell.length_b   1.000
_cell.length_c   1.000
_cell.angle_alpha   90.00
_cell.angle_beta   90.00
_cell.angle_gamma   90.00
#
_symmetry.space_group_name_H-M   'P 1'
#
loop_
_entity.id
_entity.type
_entity.pdbx_description
1 polymer ?
#
loop_
_entity_poly.entity_id
_entity_poly.type
_entity_poly.pdbx_seq_one_letter_code
_entity_poly.pdbx_strand_id
1 'polypeptide(L)' 'MDEMEKRGYKVSIEWKDQDYRGKTAKKYNNLEEKDIDKPIYKEHDSKYLSECIENLESKGIKLEL' A
#
# COMPACT_ATOMS: atom_id res chain seq x y z
N MET A 1 10.51 0.25 -0.29
CA MET A 1 11.04 -0.67 -1.32
C MET A 1 11.81 -1.83 -0.72
N ASP A 2 12.43 -1.64 0.45
CA ASP A 2 13.26 -2.63 1.14
C ASP A 2 12.58 -3.98 1.38
N GLU A 3 11.30 -4.01 1.74
CA GLU A 3 10.54 -5.27 1.90
C GLU A 3 10.45 -6.05 0.58
N MET A 4 10.29 -5.36 -0.56
CA MET A 4 10.27 -6.01 -1.87
C MET A 4 11.65 -6.58 -2.22
N GLU A 5 12.74 -5.85 -1.92
CA GLU A 5 14.10 -6.35 -2.11
C GLU A 5 14.35 -7.59 -1.24
N LYS A 6 13.94 -7.56 0.04
CA LYS A 6 14.05 -8.70 0.95
C LYS A 6 13.31 -9.94 0.45
N ARG A 7 12.15 -9.75 -0.19
CA ARG A 7 11.37 -10.84 -0.80
C ARG A 7 11.89 -11.28 -2.17
N GLY A 8 13.00 -10.71 -2.65
CA GLY A 8 13.67 -11.12 -3.89
C GLY A 8 13.11 -10.48 -5.16
N TYR A 9 12.29 -9.42 -5.05
CA TYR A 9 11.83 -8.69 -6.23
C TYR A 9 12.96 -7.86 -6.85
N LYS A 10 12.96 -7.76 -8.19
CA LYS A 10 13.89 -6.91 -8.95
C LYS A 10 13.43 -5.45 -8.88
N VAL A 11 13.81 -4.76 -7.81
CA VAL A 11 13.50 -3.34 -7.61
C VAL A 11 14.39 -2.48 -8.51
N SER A 12 13.76 -1.61 -9.31
CA SER A 12 14.47 -0.59 -10.08
C SER A 12 14.81 0.60 -9.17
N ILE A 13 15.95 1.26 -9.40
CA ILE A 13 16.37 2.39 -8.56
C ILE A 13 15.37 3.55 -8.60
N GLU A 14 14.72 3.75 -9.73
CA GLU A 14 13.72 4.79 -9.96
C GLU A 14 12.49 4.62 -9.06
N TRP A 15 12.19 3.41 -8.56
CA TRP A 15 11.07 3.17 -7.65
C TRP A 15 11.31 3.74 -6.24
N LYS A 16 12.55 4.10 -5.90
CA LYS A 16 12.90 4.77 -4.64
C LYS A 16 12.70 6.29 -4.72
N ASP A 17 12.47 6.84 -5.91
CA ASP A 17 12.17 8.25 -6.11
C ASP A 17 10.65 8.50 -5.92
N GLN A 18 10.30 9.36 -4.96
CA GLN A 18 8.91 9.71 -4.65
C GLN A 18 8.17 10.36 -5.83
N ASP A 19 8.90 11.04 -6.72
CA ASP A 19 8.33 11.74 -7.87
C ASP A 19 8.21 10.84 -9.11
N TYR A 20 8.70 9.59 -9.05
CA TYR A 20 8.65 8.65 -10.16
C TYR A 20 7.22 8.15 -10.41
N ARG A 21 6.81 8.22 -11.69
CA ARG A 21 5.43 7.92 -12.12
C ARG A 21 5.33 6.78 -13.14
N GLY A 22 6.36 5.95 -13.22
CA GLY A 22 6.49 4.92 -14.23
C GLY A 22 7.19 5.41 -15.49
N LYS A 23 7.32 4.53 -16.50
CA LYS A 23 8.12 4.79 -17.70
C LYS A 23 7.44 5.74 -18.70
N THR A 24 6.11 5.81 -18.69
CA THR A 24 5.32 6.53 -19.70
C THR A 24 4.88 7.91 -19.22
N ALA A 25 4.63 8.07 -17.92
CA ALA A 25 4.15 9.32 -17.37
C ALA A 25 5.31 10.25 -17.00
N LYS A 26 5.09 11.56 -17.13
CA LYS A 26 6.04 12.56 -16.64
C LYS A 26 6.12 12.47 -15.11
N LYS A 27 7.34 12.54 -14.58
CA LYS A 27 7.59 12.64 -13.15
C LYS A 27 6.92 13.88 -12.57
N TYR A 28 6.64 13.84 -11.28
CA TYR A 28 6.28 15.05 -10.56
C TYR A 28 7.49 15.95 -10.35
N ASN A 29 7.20 17.21 -10.04
CA ASN A 29 8.21 18.17 -9.61
C ASN A 29 7.98 18.42 -8.12
N ASN A 30 8.61 17.60 -7.27
CA ASN A 30 8.60 17.73 -5.82
C ASN A 30 7.19 17.69 -5.21
N LEU A 31 6.65 16.48 -5.06
CA LEU A 31 5.39 16.26 -4.33
C LEU A 31 5.44 16.85 -2.91
N GLU A 32 4.44 17.65 -2.57
CA GLU A 32 4.29 18.20 -1.21
C GLU A 32 3.87 17.10 -0.22
N GLU A 33 4.54 17.08 0.92
CA GLU A 33 4.11 16.29 2.06
C GLU A 33 2.77 16.84 2.60
N LYS A 34 1.87 15.94 2.96
CA LYS A 34 0.59 16.28 3.57
C LYS A 34 0.44 15.53 4.87
N ASP A 35 -0.05 16.23 5.90
CA ASP A 35 -0.57 15.58 7.09
C ASP A 35 -1.82 14.78 6.71
N ILE A 36 -1.81 13.49 7.06
CA ILE A 36 -2.87 12.55 6.74
C ILE A 36 -3.55 12.15 8.04
N ASP A 37 -4.88 12.29 8.07
CA ASP A 37 -5.70 11.81 9.17
C ASP A 37 -5.68 10.28 9.25
N LYS A 38 -5.93 9.75 10.45
CA LYS A 38 -6.09 8.31 10.68
C LYS A 38 -7.55 8.01 11.01
N PRO A 39 -8.23 7.13 10.24
CA PRO A 39 -7.74 6.39 9.08
C PRO A 39 -7.63 7.26 7.81
N ILE A 40 -6.71 6.89 6.91
CA ILE A 40 -6.52 7.57 5.61
C ILE A 40 -7.77 7.47 4.74
N TYR A 41 -8.45 6.32 4.81
CA TYR A 41 -9.69 6.05 4.09
C TYR A 41 -10.84 5.98 5.10
N LYS A 42 -11.93 6.69 4.81
CA LYS A 42 -13.08 6.80 5.72
C LYS A 42 -13.76 5.46 5.94
N GLU A 43 -13.71 4.60 4.93
CA GLU A 43 -14.25 3.26 4.94
C GLU A 43 -13.49 2.32 5.86
N HIS A 44 -12.26 2.65 6.30
CA HIS A 44 -11.49 1.81 7.23
C HIS A 44 -11.98 1.95 8.67
N ASP A 45 -13.25 1.67 8.88
CA ASP A 45 -13.89 1.57 10.18
C ASP A 45 -13.91 0.11 10.68
N SER A 46 -14.45 -0.10 11.88
CA SER A 46 -14.56 -1.43 12.49
C SER A 46 -15.46 -2.38 11.68
N LYS A 47 -16.45 -1.86 10.93
CA LYS A 47 -17.35 -2.68 10.13
C LYS A 47 -16.60 -3.23 8.91
N TYR A 48 -15.84 -2.38 8.23
CA TYR A 48 -14.99 -2.79 7.11
C TYR A 48 -13.94 -3.83 7.54
N LEU A 49 -13.38 -3.67 8.73
CA LEU A 49 -12.46 -4.67 9.29
C LEU A 49 -13.14 -6.04 9.45
N SER A 50 -14.34 -6.09 10.02
CA SER A 50 -15.10 -7.35 10.16
C SER A 50 -15.41 -7.98 8.82
N GLU A 51 -15.88 -7.21 7.83
CA GLU A 51 -16.15 -7.70 6.48
C GLU A 51 -14.89 -8.29 5.81
N CYS A 52 -13.72 -7.67 6.05
CA CYS A 52 -12.45 -8.18 5.57
C CYS A 52 -12.06 -9.52 6.22
N ILE A 53 -12.27 -9.67 7.53
CA ILE A 53 -12.01 -10.93 8.25
C ILE A 53 -12.94 -12.04 7.73
N GLU A 54 -14.24 -11.76 7.62
CA GLU A 54 -15.22 -12.70 7.05
C GLU A 54 -14.85 -13.11 5.61
N ASN A 55 -14.35 -12.16 4.80
CA ASN A 55 -13.89 -12.46 3.44
C ASN A 55 -12.70 -13.43 3.45
N LEU A 56 -11.73 -13.24 4.35
CA LEU A 56 -10.58 -14.12 4.49
C LEU A 56 -11.02 -15.53 4.93
N GLU A 57 -11.91 -15.62 5.91
CA GLU A 57 -12.47 -16.90 6.37
C GLU A 57 -13.23 -17.62 5.25
N SER A 58 -14.03 -16.90 4.45
CA SER A 58 -14.74 -17.47 3.30
C SER A 58 -13.81 -18.04 2.22
N LYS A 59 -12.58 -17.54 2.16
CA LYS A 59 -11.51 -18.04 1.28
C LYS A 59 -10.67 -19.14 1.93
N GLY A 60 -11.02 -19.56 3.15
CA GLY A 60 -10.29 -20.57 3.92
C GLY A 60 -8.98 -20.06 4.54
N ILE A 61 -8.78 -18.74 4.59
CA ILE A 61 -7.60 -18.12 5.20
C ILE A 61 -7.91 -17.90 6.67
N LYS A 62 -7.21 -18.63 7.55
CA LYS A 62 -7.33 -18.48 9.00
C LYS A 62 -6.29 -17.49 9.49
N LEU A 63 -6.74 -16.51 10.28
CA LEU A 63 -5.85 -15.60 10.99
C LEU A 63 -5.44 -16.27 12.30
N GLU A 64 -4.14 -16.38 12.54
CA GLU A 64 -3.61 -16.64 13.88
C GLU A 64 -3.59 -15.29 14.60
N LEU A 65 -4.54 -15.09 15.50
CA LEU A 65 -4.66 -13.90 16.35
C LEU A 65 -3.88 -14.10 17.65
#